data_AF-A0A438GEI2-F1
#
_entry.id   AF-A0A438GEI2-F1
#
_cell.length_a   1.000
_cell.length_b   1.000
_cell.length_c   1.000
_cell.angle_alpha   90.00
_cell.angle_beta   90.00
_cell.angle_gamma   90.00
#
_symmetry.space_group_name_H-M   'P 1'
#
loop_
_entity.id
_entity.type
_entity.pdbx_description
1 polymer ?
#
loop_
_entity_poly.entity_id
_entity_poly.type
_entity_poly.pdbx_seq_one_letter_code
_entity_poly.pdbx_strand_id
1 'polypeptide(L)'
;MKEIKKILDVMAVPEERTVSLAFFMLRDEVDNWCDMIKTNEQMRAEQFQEGLRLNIRAQVAPFMLCTYSEVVARALVREGEMEEAQRLRSKNSRDQGDAMNPVRWDILGGIAQNFNDLLTSHLNGNFSR
;
A
#
# COMPACT_ATOMS: atom_id res chain seq x y z
N MET A 1 -29.27 -22.58 -23.82
CA MET A 1 -29.81 -22.13 -25.13
C MET A 1 -30.70 -23.16 -25.82
N LYS A 2 -30.25 -24.41 -26.09
CA LYS A 2 -31.06 -25.41 -26.81
C LYS A 2 -32.39 -25.77 -26.13
N GLU A 3 -32.44 -25.79 -24.80
CA GLU A 3 -33.66 -26.09 -24.04
C GLU A 3 -34.70 -24.96 -24.08
N ILE A 4 -34.26 -23.71 -24.01
CA ILE A 4 -35.16 -22.55 -24.07
C ILE A 4 -35.81 -22.45 -25.44
N LYS A 5 -35.04 -22.70 -26.50
CA LYS A 5 -35.59 -22.76 -27.86
C LYS A 5 -36.72 -23.79 -27.98
N LYS A 6 -36.53 -25.00 -27.42
CA LYS A 6 -37.58 -26.03 -27.38
C LYS A 6 -38.84 -25.57 -26.66
N ILE A 7 -38.72 -24.86 -25.54
CA ILE A 7 -39.88 -24.36 -24.78
C ILE A 7 -40.62 -23.28 -25.58
N LEU A 8 -39.90 -22.36 -26.22
CA LEU A 8 -40.47 -21.32 -27.06
C LEU A 8 -41.18 -21.90 -28.29
N ASP A 9 -40.60 -22.94 -28.89
CA ASP A 9 -41.20 -23.68 -30.00
C ASP A 9 -42.48 -24.41 -29.58
N VAL A 10 -42.49 -25.06 -28.40
CA VAL A 10 -43.69 -25.72 -27.82
C VAL A 10 -44.81 -24.72 -27.56
N MET A 11 -44.46 -23.52 -27.10
CA MET A 11 -45.44 -22.45 -26.86
C MET A 11 -45.89 -21.75 -28.15
N ALA A 12 -45.36 -22.14 -29.33
CA ALA A 12 -45.66 -21.55 -30.64
C ALA A 12 -45.53 -20.01 -30.63
N VAL A 13 -44.53 -19.48 -29.92
CA VAL A 13 -44.37 -18.04 -29.74
C VAL A 13 -43.95 -17.39 -31.06
N PRO A 14 -44.65 -16.35 -31.54
CA PRO A 14 -44.27 -15.64 -32.76
C PRO A 14 -42.92 -14.94 -32.55
N GLU A 15 -42.11 -14.90 -33.62
CA GLU A 15 -40.72 -14.41 -33.60
C GLU A 15 -40.59 -13.02 -32.97
N GLU A 16 -41.56 -12.14 -33.19
CA GLU A 16 -41.65 -10.79 -32.63
C GLU A 16 -41.62 -10.75 -31.10
N ARG A 17 -42.10 -11.80 -30.41
CA ARG A 17 -42.19 -11.89 -28.94
C ARG A 17 -41.19 -12.85 -28.33
N THR A 18 -40.54 -13.67 -29.14
CA THR A 18 -39.59 -14.70 -28.72
C THR A 18 -38.44 -14.12 -27.91
N VAL A 19 -37.87 -13.00 -28.35
CA VAL A 19 -36.75 -12.34 -27.66
C VAL A 19 -37.18 -11.81 -26.29
N SER A 20 -38.32 -11.11 -26.22
CA SER A 20 -38.83 -10.54 -24.97
C SER A 20 -39.19 -11.61 -23.95
N LEU A 21 -39.82 -12.70 -24.40
CA LEU A 21 -40.17 -13.81 -23.52
C LEU A 21 -38.93 -14.59 -23.07
N ALA A 22 -37.99 -14.86 -23.97
CA ALA A 22 -36.72 -15.51 -23.61
C ALA A 22 -35.94 -14.68 -22.58
N PHE A 23 -35.89 -13.35 -22.75
CA PHE A 23 -35.27 -12.44 -21.78
C PHE A 23 -35.96 -12.50 -20.42
N PHE A 24 -37.31 -12.50 -20.39
CA PHE A 24 -38.06 -12.61 -19.15
C PHE A 24 -37.78 -13.95 -18.44
N MET A 25 -37.79 -15.06 -19.17
CA MET A 25 -37.50 -16.40 -18.63
C MET A 25 -36.06 -16.56 -18.13
N LEU A 26 -35.12 -15.76 -18.66
CA LEU A 26 -33.70 -15.83 -18.32
C LEU A 26 -33.26 -14.77 -17.31
N ARG A 27 -34.11 -13.81 -16.96
CA ARG A 27 -33.71 -12.67 -16.14
C ARG A 27 -33.05 -13.10 -14.84
N ASP A 28 -33.71 -13.96 -14.07
CA ASP A 28 -33.21 -14.41 -12.77
C ASP A 28 -31.90 -15.21 -12.92
N GLU A 29 -31.76 -15.99 -13.99
CA GLU A 29 -30.53 -16.73 -14.28
C GLU A 29 -29.37 -15.81 -14.64
N VAL A 30 -29.64 -14.75 -15.42
CA VAL A 30 -28.66 -13.72 -15.77
C VAL A 30 -28.22 -12.96 -14.52
N ASP A 31 -29.16 -12.57 -13.67
CA ASP A 31 -28.85 -11.89 -12.41
C ASP A 31 -27.99 -12.78 -11.51
N ASN A 32 -28.36 -14.06 -11.34
CA ASN A 32 -27.58 -15.04 -10.60
C ASN A 32 -26.16 -15.23 -11.17
N TRP A 33 -26.02 -15.30 -12.50
CA TRP A 33 -24.70 -15.39 -13.14
C TRP A 33 -23.87 -14.13 -12.91
N CYS A 34 -24.48 -12.95 -13.03
CA CYS A 34 -23.82 -11.68 -12.76
C CYS A 34 -23.32 -11.63 -11.31
N ASP A 35 -24.11 -12.07 -10.34
CA ASP A 35 -23.73 -12.08 -8.93
C ASP A 35 -22.65 -13.12 -8.63
N MET A 36 -22.71 -14.29 -9.27
CA MET A 36 -21.65 -15.30 -9.20
C MET A 36 -20.31 -14.74 -9.74
N ILE A 37 -20.34 -14.03 -10.87
CA ILE A 37 -19.14 -13.41 -11.45
C ILE A 37 -18.58 -12.34 -10.52
N LYS A 38 -19.42 -11.43 -10.00
CA LYS A 38 -18.99 -10.39 -9.05
C LYS A 38 -18.37 -11.01 -7.79
N THR A 39 -19.01 -12.04 -7.24
CA THR A 39 -18.52 -12.74 -6.03
C THR A 39 -17.16 -13.39 -6.30
N ASN A 40 -17.01 -14.08 -7.43
CA ASN A 40 -15.74 -14.70 -7.80
C ASN A 40 -14.63 -13.65 -7.99
N GLU A 41 -14.98 -12.50 -8.56
CA GLU A 41 -14.03 -11.40 -8.77
C GLU A 41 -13.59 -10.77 -7.45
N GLN A 42 -14.54 -10.53 -6.55
CA GLN A 42 -14.29 -10.09 -5.17
C GLN A 42 -13.36 -11.05 -4.44
N MET A 43 -13.65 -12.36 -4.47
CA MET A 43 -12.81 -13.38 -3.82
C MET A 43 -11.38 -13.39 -4.39
N ARG A 44 -11.22 -13.18 -5.69
CA ARG A 44 -9.90 -13.07 -6.33
C ARG A 44 -9.17 -11.80 -5.89
N ALA A 45 -9.87 -10.69 -5.76
CA ALA A 45 -9.32 -9.43 -5.27
C ALA A 45 -8.82 -9.58 -3.82
N GLU A 46 -9.62 -10.20 -2.96
CA GLU A 46 -9.30 -10.48 -1.56
C GLU A 46 -8.08 -11.41 -1.42
N GLN A 47 -8.08 -12.54 -2.12
CA GLN A 47 -6.94 -13.48 -2.11
C GLN A 47 -5.64 -12.80 -2.56
N PHE A 48 -5.71 -11.96 -3.59
CA PHE A 48 -4.54 -11.21 -4.03
C PHE A 48 -4.08 -10.21 -2.98
N GLN A 49 -5.01 -9.44 -2.38
CA GLN A 49 -4.69 -8.50 -1.31
C GLN A 49 -4.05 -9.19 -0.09
N GLU A 50 -4.56 -10.34 0.30
CA GLU A 50 -4.02 -11.12 1.42
C GLU A 50 -2.59 -11.59 1.17
N GLY A 51 -2.28 -11.95 -0.07
CA GLY A 51 -0.94 -12.34 -0.53
C GLY A 51 0.07 -11.20 -0.66
N LEU A 52 -0.36 -9.93 -0.57
CA LEU A 52 0.56 -8.80 -0.61
C LEU A 52 1.45 -8.75 0.65
N ARG A 53 2.68 -8.27 0.47
CA ARG A 53 3.58 -7.95 1.59
C ARG A 53 2.92 -6.94 2.52
N LEU A 54 3.13 -7.08 3.83
CA LEU A 54 2.44 -6.29 4.86
C LEU A 54 2.55 -4.77 4.64
N ASN A 55 3.70 -4.28 4.20
CA ASN A 55 3.95 -2.86 3.92
C ASN A 55 3.15 -2.32 2.72
N ILE A 56 2.88 -3.14 1.72
CA ILE A 56 1.99 -2.81 0.59
C ILE A 56 0.53 -2.97 1.04
N ARG A 57 0.20 -4.12 1.65
CA ARG A 57 -1.15 -4.47 2.08
C ARG A 57 -1.76 -3.43 3.03
N ALA A 58 -0.99 -2.95 4.00
CA ALA A 58 -1.44 -1.90 4.93
C ALA A 58 -1.81 -0.59 4.23
N GLN A 59 -1.21 -0.31 3.07
CA GLN A 59 -1.52 0.88 2.27
C GLN A 59 -2.65 0.63 1.27
N VAL A 60 -2.91 -0.61 0.86
CA VAL A 60 -3.97 -0.97 -0.09
C VAL A 60 -5.31 -1.26 0.60
N ALA A 61 -5.30 -1.92 1.76
CA ALA A 61 -6.50 -2.36 2.47
C ALA A 61 -7.55 -1.26 2.78
N PRO A 62 -7.17 -0.01 3.14
CA PRO A 62 -8.15 1.04 3.40
C PRO A 62 -9.00 1.44 2.19
N PHE A 63 -8.59 1.07 0.97
CA PHE A 63 -9.29 1.44 -0.25
C PHE A 63 -10.49 0.53 -0.57
N MET A 64 -10.69 -0.58 0.17
CA MET A 64 -11.86 -1.48 0.04
C MET A 64 -12.16 -1.87 -1.41
N LEU A 65 -11.11 -2.21 -2.17
CA LEU A 65 -11.20 -2.48 -3.60
C LEU A 65 -11.84 -3.85 -3.84
N CYS A 66 -12.78 -3.89 -4.79
CA CYS A 66 -13.64 -5.05 -5.00
C CYS A 66 -13.26 -5.86 -6.23
N THR A 67 -12.42 -5.30 -7.08
CA THR A 67 -11.99 -5.95 -8.32
C THR A 67 -10.51 -6.30 -8.26
N TYR A 68 -10.13 -7.42 -8.87
CA TYR A 68 -8.73 -7.85 -8.93
C TYR A 68 -7.88 -6.78 -9.60
N SER A 69 -8.40 -6.18 -10.67
CA SER A 69 -7.69 -5.15 -11.45
C SER A 69 -7.37 -3.90 -10.62
N GLU A 70 -8.29 -3.46 -9.76
CA GLU A 70 -8.09 -2.30 -8.90
C GLU A 70 -7.05 -2.58 -7.82
N VAL A 71 -7.12 -3.74 -7.15
CA VAL A 71 -6.14 -4.11 -6.11
C VAL A 71 -4.74 -4.17 -6.72
N VAL A 72 -4.60 -4.79 -7.90
CA VAL A 72 -3.31 -4.86 -8.62
C VAL A 72 -2.80 -3.47 -8.97
N ALA A 73 -3.63 -2.63 -9.58
CA ALA A 73 -3.22 -1.28 -9.98
C ALA A 73 -2.77 -0.46 -8.76
N ARG A 74 -3.51 -0.53 -7.65
CA ARG A 74 -3.16 0.19 -6.41
C ARG A 74 -1.88 -0.35 -5.77
N ALA A 75 -1.70 -1.68 -5.75
CA ALA A 75 -0.51 -2.32 -5.21
C ALA A 75 0.76 -1.91 -5.98
N LEU A 76 0.68 -1.88 -7.32
CA LEU A 76 1.79 -1.46 -8.18
C LEU A 76 2.21 -0.01 -7.92
N VAL A 77 1.23 0.90 -7.79
CA VAL A 77 1.52 2.31 -7.44
C VAL A 77 2.26 2.38 -6.10
N ARG A 78 1.80 1.64 -5.09
CA ARG A 78 2.44 1.65 -3.76
C ARG A 78 3.82 1.03 -3.76
N GLU A 79 4.04 -0.02 -4.53
CA GLU A 79 5.37 -0.61 -4.69
C GLU A 79 6.35 0.41 -5.28
N GLY A 80 5.97 1.07 -6.38
CA GLY A 80 6.81 2.09 -7.02
C GLY A 80 7.11 3.30 -6.13
N GLU A 81 6.12 3.79 -5.38
CA GLU A 81 6.32 4.89 -4.43
C GLU A 81 7.32 4.53 -3.32
N MET A 82 7.29 3.28 -2.85
CA MET A 82 8.21 2.82 -1.80
C MET A 82 9.63 2.64 -2.33
N GLU A 83 9.80 2.08 -3.52
CA GLU A 83 11.10 1.95 -4.17
C GLU A 83 11.75 3.32 -4.37
N GLU A 84 10.98 4.30 -4.84
CA GLU A 84 11.47 5.67 -5.02
C GLU A 84 11.81 6.34 -3.68
N ALA A 85 10.97 6.18 -2.65
CA ALA A 85 11.26 6.69 -1.31
C ALA A 85 12.53 6.05 -0.70
N GLN A 86 12.80 4.79 -1.00
CA GLN A 86 14.03 4.11 -0.58
C GLN A 86 15.25 4.65 -1.33
N ARG A 87 15.13 4.87 -2.65
CA ARG A 87 16.18 5.46 -3.48
C ARG A 87 16.56 6.87 -3.02
N LEU A 88 15.57 7.71 -2.74
CA LEU A 88 15.79 9.08 -2.24
C LEU A 88 16.51 9.06 -0.90
N ARG A 89 16.12 8.18 0.03
CA ARG A 89 16.84 7.99 1.31
C ARG A 89 18.29 7.58 1.09
N SER A 90 18.55 6.58 0.25
CA SER A 90 19.91 6.12 -0.04
C SER A 90 20.77 7.20 -0.70
N LYS A 91 20.18 8.06 -1.54
CA LYS A 91 20.91 9.17 -2.18
C LYS A 91 21.23 10.27 -1.18
N ASN A 92 20.26 10.65 -0.35
CA ASN A 92 20.44 11.66 0.68
C ASN A 92 21.50 11.25 1.72
N SER A 93 21.61 9.95 2.04
CA SER A 93 22.67 9.44 2.93
C SER A 93 24.09 9.51 2.33
N ARG A 94 24.23 9.46 1.00
CA ARG A 94 25.53 9.67 0.34
C ARG A 94 25.90 11.14 0.36
N ASP A 95 24.93 12.01 0.08
CA ASP A 95 25.14 13.46 0.07
C ASP A 95 25.34 14.04 1.48
N GLN A 96 24.74 13.43 2.53
CA GLN A 96 25.00 13.75 3.94
C GLN A 96 26.32 13.17 4.47
N GLY A 97 26.88 12.13 3.82
CA GLY A 97 28.20 11.59 4.13
C GLY A 97 29.35 12.54 3.78
N ASP A 98 29.15 13.42 2.78
CA ASP A 98 30.13 14.45 2.39
C ASP A 98 29.93 15.80 3.11
N ALA A 99 28.81 15.97 3.83
CA ALA A 99 28.51 17.16 4.63
C ALA A 99 28.85 17.00 6.13
N MET A 100 29.53 15.92 6.51
CA MET A 100 30.11 15.77 7.85
C MET A 100 31.43 16.55 7.92
N ASN A 101 31.31 17.88 7.89
CA ASN A 101 32.40 18.79 8.26
C ASN A 101 32.90 18.39 9.67
N PRO A 102 34.21 18.13 9.86
CA PRO A 102 34.72 17.70 11.15
C PRO A 102 34.34 18.71 12.21
N VAL A 103 33.94 18.20 13.37
CA VAL A 103 33.79 18.93 14.63
C VAL A 103 34.77 20.10 14.65
N ARG A 104 34.22 21.32 14.71
CA ARG A 104 34.97 22.55 14.90
C ARG A 104 35.52 22.56 16.34
N TRP A 105 36.57 21.75 16.58
CA TRP A 105 37.25 21.55 17.87
C TRP A 105 37.81 22.85 18.45
N ASP A 106 37.98 23.87 17.61
CA ASP A 106 38.37 25.23 17.95
C ASP A 106 37.34 25.99 18.80
N ILE A 107 36.06 25.56 18.83
CA ILE A 107 35.03 26.19 19.70
C ILE A 107 34.88 25.45 21.05
N LEU A 108 35.19 24.16 21.11
CA LEU A 108 35.10 23.37 22.35
C LEU A 108 36.39 23.41 23.21
N GLY A 109 37.52 23.83 22.62
CA GLY A 109 38.79 24.01 23.34
C GLY A 109 38.76 25.10 24.43
N GLY A 110 37.81 26.03 24.39
CA GLY A 110 37.70 27.11 25.38
C GLY A 110 36.94 26.74 26.67
N ILE A 111 36.05 25.75 26.63
CA ILE A 111 35.19 25.40 27.78
C ILE A 111 35.88 24.36 28.68
N ALA A 112 36.68 23.46 28.10
CA ALA A 112 37.40 22.44 28.87
C ALA A 112 38.53 23.01 29.74
N GLN A 113 39.19 24.09 29.29
CA GLN A 113 40.28 24.72 30.04
C GLN A 113 39.78 25.36 31.35
N ASN A 114 38.64 26.07 31.28
CA ASN A 114 38.06 26.74 32.45
C ASN A 114 37.55 25.79 33.54
N PHE A 115 37.10 24.58 33.18
CA PHE A 115 36.57 23.65 34.18
C PHE A 115 37.69 22.99 35.01
N ASN A 116 38.86 22.77 34.42
CA ASN A 116 40.00 22.17 35.12
C ASN A 116 40.71 23.18 36.04
N ASP A 117 40.80 24.45 35.63
CA ASP A 117 41.36 25.54 36.44
C ASP A 117 40.47 25.86 37.67
N LEU A 118 39.15 25.69 37.53
CA LEU A 118 38.20 25.86 38.63
C LEU A 118 38.23 24.70 39.64
N LEU A 119 38.52 23.47 39.19
CA LEU A 119 38.64 22.30 40.07
C LEU A 119 40.01 22.20 40.75
N THR A 120 41.08 22.71 40.14
CA THR A 120 42.43 22.73 40.73
C THR A 120 42.64 23.86 41.73
N SER A 121 41.90 24.97 41.65
CA SER A 121 41.94 26.03 42.67
C SER A 121 41.23 25.66 43.97
N HIS A 122 40.22 24.77 43.93
CA HIS A 122 39.43 24.40 45.12
C HIS A 122 39.99 23.20 45.91
N LEU A 123 41.01 22.49 45.38
CA LEU A 123 41.63 21.34 46.04
C LEU A 123 43.08 21.58 46.52
N ASN A 124 43.69 22.75 46.23
CA ASN A 124 45.05 23.08 46.68
C ASN A 124 45.12 24.17 47.76
N GLY A 125 44.01 24.43 48.45
CA GLY A 125 43.88 25.44 49.51
C GLY A 125 43.95 24.90 50.94
N ASN A 126 44.63 23.78 51.21
CA ASN A 126 44.86 23.28 52.58
C ASN A 126 46.22 22.57 52.72
N PHE A 127 47.32 23.33 52.68
CA PHE A 127 48.48 23.05 53.52
C PHE A 127 49.44 24.26 53.55
N SER A 128 49.20 25.20 54.48
CA SER A 128 50.26 26.05 55.08
C SER A 128 49.70 26.90 56.21
N ARG A 129 49.56 26.30 57.40
CA ARG A 129 50.16 26.77 58.66
C ARG A 129 49.78 25.85 59.81
#